data_AF-A0A965XMA3-F1
#
_entry.id   AF-A0A965XMA3-F1
#
_cell.length_a   1.000
_cell.length_b   1.000
_cell.length_c   1.000
_cell.angle_alpha   90.00
_cell.angle_beta   90.00
_cell.angle_gamma   90.00
#
_symmetry.space_group_name_H-M   'P 1'
#
loop_
_entity.id
_entity.type
_entity.pdbx_description
1 polymer ?
#
loop_
_entity_poly.entity_id
_entity_poly.type
_entity_poly.pdbx_seq_one_letter_code
_entity_poly.pdbx_strand_id
1 'polypeptide(L)'
;MEVNQKQLSTILGVTDRRIRQLINEFGLFQSYEHGGKREKRYDLGKCVQEFIQYQVDAETNRGTSLNKEQVSTEHEEIKKKISMLKLKRLRRQLHAADDVEEFLTDMLVNFRDRLLSIPQKAAPILAAEDDVNKILVLLEGEVCEALDELSEYDPLKIEKEKEYIRLEELEEDEEES
;
A
#
# COMPACT_ATOMS: atom_id res chain seq x y z
N MET A 1 21.56 -47.77 23.69
CA MET A 1 21.33 -48.91 22.77
C MET A 1 22.24 -48.70 21.58
N GLU A 2 23.07 -49.68 21.25
CA GLU A 2 24.02 -49.55 20.14
C GLU A 2 23.45 -50.13 18.86
N VAL A 3 23.46 -49.37 17.77
CA VAL A 3 22.90 -49.79 16.48
C VAL A 3 23.96 -49.73 15.39
N ASN A 4 23.82 -50.58 14.38
CA ASN A 4 24.62 -50.46 13.16
C ASN A 4 24.02 -49.41 12.23
N GLN A 5 24.75 -49.01 11.18
CA GLN A 5 24.30 -47.98 10.24
C GLN A 5 22.97 -48.30 9.54
N LYS A 6 22.72 -49.57 9.18
CA LYS A 6 21.49 -50.01 8.50
C LYS A 6 20.28 -50.00 9.44
N GLN A 7 20.51 -50.28 10.71
CA GLN A 7 19.49 -50.19 11.75
C GLN A 7 19.18 -48.73 12.05
N LEU A 8 20.21 -47.87 12.12
CA LEU A 8 20.05 -46.44 12.31
C LEU A 8 19.24 -45.80 11.17
N SER A 9 19.48 -46.20 9.91
CA SER A 9 18.72 -45.72 8.75
C SER A 9 17.26 -46.13 8.78
N THR A 10 17.00 -47.39 9.14
CA THR A 10 15.64 -47.91 9.30
C THR A 10 14.90 -47.20 10.42
N ILE A 11 15.55 -46.93 11.57
CA ILE A 11 14.92 -46.28 12.73
C ILE A 11 14.66 -44.79 12.48
N LEU A 12 15.62 -44.08 11.86
CA LEU A 12 15.46 -42.65 11.54
C LEU A 12 14.59 -42.40 10.30
N GLY A 13 14.14 -43.46 9.59
CA GLY A 13 13.30 -43.33 8.40
C GLY A 13 14.01 -42.69 7.19
N VAL A 14 15.34 -42.77 7.13
CA VAL A 14 16.15 -42.14 6.06
C VAL A 14 17.01 -43.18 5.35
N THR A 15 17.49 -42.87 4.15
CA THR A 15 18.36 -43.78 3.40
C THR A 15 19.76 -43.90 4.02
N ASP A 16 20.40 -45.06 3.84
CA ASP A 16 21.80 -45.27 4.25
C ASP A 16 22.75 -44.19 3.69
N ARG A 17 22.49 -43.75 2.46
CA ARG A 17 23.23 -42.66 1.79
C ARG A 17 23.07 -41.34 2.55
N ARG A 18 21.85 -41.02 2.98
CA ARG A 18 21.57 -39.78 3.72
C ARG A 18 22.29 -39.76 5.06
N ILE A 19 22.37 -40.88 5.77
CA ILE A 19 23.17 -40.96 7.00
C ILE A 19 24.66 -40.72 6.74
N ARG A 20 25.22 -41.27 5.65
CA ARG A 20 26.63 -40.98 5.29
C ARG A 20 26.85 -39.51 4.99
N GLN A 21 25.90 -38.86 4.32
CA GLN A 21 25.96 -37.42 4.07
C GLN A 21 25.91 -36.64 5.38
N LEU A 22 24.99 -36.96 6.29
CA LEU A 22 24.90 -36.29 7.58
C LEU A 22 26.19 -36.43 8.41
N ILE A 23 26.84 -37.60 8.36
CA ILE A 23 28.14 -37.82 9.01
C ILE A 23 29.25 -37.02 8.33
N ASN A 24 29.36 -37.08 7.01
CA ASN A 24 30.50 -36.51 6.29
C ASN A 24 30.40 -34.99 6.10
N GLU A 25 29.20 -34.48 5.82
CA GLU A 25 28.97 -33.07 5.48
C GLU A 25 28.65 -32.23 6.73
N PHE A 26 27.93 -32.82 7.70
CA PHE A 26 27.45 -32.10 8.89
C PHE A 26 28.12 -32.57 10.19
N GLY A 27 28.98 -33.59 10.13
CA GLY A 27 29.68 -34.11 11.31
C GLY A 27 28.75 -34.77 12.34
N LEU A 28 27.51 -35.10 11.97
CA LEU A 28 26.49 -35.65 12.86
C LEU A 28 26.72 -37.15 13.07
N PHE A 29 26.28 -37.67 14.22
CA PHE A 29 26.37 -39.08 14.63
C PHE A 29 27.78 -39.56 14.94
N GLN A 30 28.16 -39.48 16.21
CA GLN A 30 29.42 -40.05 16.69
C GLN A 30 29.41 -41.59 16.59
N SER A 31 30.39 -42.13 15.87
CA SER A 31 30.62 -43.59 15.78
C SER A 31 31.81 -44.02 16.61
N TYR A 32 31.76 -45.24 17.14
CA TYR A 32 32.87 -45.87 17.85
C TYR A 32 33.09 -47.29 17.33
N GLU A 33 34.33 -47.76 17.45
CA GLU A 33 34.71 -49.12 17.08
C GLU A 33 34.53 -50.04 18.29
N HIS A 34 33.74 -51.09 18.12
CA HIS A 34 33.50 -52.07 19.19
C HIS A 34 34.42 -53.30 18.99
N GLY A 35 35.34 -53.52 19.93
CA GLY A 35 36.06 -54.80 20.06
C GLY A 35 37.02 -55.17 18.92
N GLY A 36 37.78 -54.21 18.38
CA GLY A 36 38.88 -54.50 17.43
C GLY A 36 38.45 -54.99 16.05
N LYS A 37 37.15 -55.01 15.74
CA LYS A 37 36.61 -55.24 14.40
C LYS A 37 36.25 -53.89 13.76
N ARG A 38 36.41 -53.79 12.43
CA ARG A 38 36.04 -52.61 11.61
C ARG A 38 34.52 -52.37 11.51
N GLU A 39 33.76 -52.61 12.58
CA GLU A 39 32.32 -52.37 12.63
C GLU A 39 32.02 -51.13 13.47
N LYS A 40 31.61 -50.06 12.78
CA LYS A 40 31.18 -48.81 13.42
C LYS A 40 29.81 -49.00 14.07
N ARG A 41 29.71 -48.70 15.36
CA ARG A 41 28.46 -48.66 16.14
C ARG A 41 28.10 -47.22 16.46
N TYR A 42 26.80 -46.96 16.60
CA TYR A 42 26.24 -45.65 16.89
C TYR A 42 25.36 -45.75 18.14
N ASP A 43 25.43 -44.74 19.00
CA ASP A 43 24.50 -44.60 20.12
C ASP A 43 23.17 -44.02 19.63
N LEU A 44 22.14 -44.86 19.62
CA LEU A 44 20.84 -44.51 19.06
C LEU A 44 20.23 -43.29 19.77
N GLY A 45 20.38 -43.17 21.09
CA GLY A 45 19.74 -42.08 21.85
C GLY A 45 20.27 -40.70 21.44
N LYS A 46 21.59 -40.60 21.31
CA LYS A 46 22.26 -39.37 20.85
C LYS A 46 21.96 -39.07 19.39
N CYS A 47 22.02 -40.09 18.53
CA CYS A 47 21.77 -39.90 17.10
C CYS A 47 20.33 -39.43 16.82
N VAL A 48 19.34 -39.94 17.54
CA VAL A 48 17.95 -39.48 17.39
C VAL A 48 17.81 -38.01 17.80
N GLN A 49 18.41 -37.60 18.92
CA GLN A 49 18.38 -36.20 19.38
C GLN A 49 19.07 -35.26 18.39
N GLU A 50 20.27 -35.61 17.93
CA GLU A 50 21.01 -34.84 16.92
C GLU A 50 20.23 -34.71 15.61
N PHE A 51 19.55 -35.77 15.17
CA PHE A 51 18.74 -35.74 13.95
C PHE A 51 17.50 -34.87 14.08
N ILE A 52 16.80 -34.95 15.21
CA ILE A 52 15.63 -34.10 15.49
C ILE A 52 16.04 -32.63 15.51
N GLN A 53 17.13 -32.30 16.21
CA GLN A 53 17.64 -30.93 16.28
C GLN A 53 17.97 -30.38 14.89
N TYR A 54 18.67 -31.17 14.06
CA TYR A 54 18.96 -30.81 12.68
C TYR A 54 17.72 -30.50 11.84
N GLN A 55 16.65 -31.30 11.98
CA GLN A 55 15.40 -31.08 11.26
C GLN A 55 14.68 -29.82 11.74
N VAL A 56 14.61 -29.61 13.06
CA VAL A 56 13.99 -28.41 13.64
C VAL A 56 14.72 -27.15 13.18
N ASP A 57 16.05 -27.15 13.16
CA ASP A 57 16.84 -26.01 12.70
C ASP A 57 16.68 -25.75 11.19
N ALA A 58 16.52 -26.80 10.39
CA ALA A 58 16.27 -26.71 8.96
C ALA A 58 14.86 -26.17 8.64
N GLU A 59 13.85 -26.56 9.40
CA GLU A 59 12.47 -26.08 9.24
C GLU A 59 12.30 -24.64 9.74
N THR A 60 12.89 -24.30 10.89
CA THR A 60 12.80 -22.97 11.49
C THR A 60 13.44 -21.90 10.59
N ASN A 61 14.59 -22.19 9.97
CA ASN A 61 15.25 -21.27 9.02
C ASN A 61 14.48 -21.12 7.70
N ARG A 62 13.86 -22.19 7.19
CA ARG A 62 13.05 -22.14 5.96
C ARG A 62 11.75 -21.37 6.17
N GLY A 63 11.06 -21.59 7.29
CA GLY A 63 9.80 -20.91 7.61
C GLY A 63 9.96 -19.41 7.89
N THR A 64 11.06 -19.00 8.52
CA THR A 64 11.35 -17.57 8.79
C THR A 64 11.86 -16.84 7.55
N SER A 65 12.65 -17.47 6.70
CA SER A 65 13.14 -16.85 5.46
C SER A 65 12.02 -16.59 4.45
N LEU A 66 11.13 -17.57 4.24
CA LEU A 66 10.02 -17.43 3.29
C LEU A 66 8.99 -16.37 3.74
N ASN A 67 8.67 -16.32 5.04
CA ASN A 67 7.77 -15.30 5.58
C ASN A 67 8.39 -13.88 5.49
N LYS A 68 9.69 -13.73 5.75
CA LYS A 68 10.34 -12.42 5.68
C LYS A 68 10.42 -11.89 4.25
N GLU A 69 10.65 -12.76 3.27
CA GLU A 69 10.71 -12.40 1.85
C GLU A 69 9.33 -11.98 1.30
N GLN A 70 8.28 -12.75 1.61
CA GLN A 70 6.90 -12.42 1.20
C GLN A 70 6.43 -11.09 1.79
N VAL A 71 6.58 -10.91 3.11
CA VAL A 71 6.21 -9.66 3.79
C VAL A 71 7.04 -8.48 3.25
N SER A 72 8.35 -8.67 3.01
CA SER A 72 9.18 -7.59 2.44
C SER A 72 8.72 -7.15 1.05
N THR A 73 8.26 -8.10 0.22
CA THR A 73 7.79 -7.83 -1.15
C THR A 73 6.49 -7.02 -1.13
N GLU A 74 5.53 -7.41 -0.28
CA GLU A 74 4.27 -6.67 -0.09
C GLU A 74 4.51 -5.25 0.44
N HIS A 75 5.42 -5.10 1.42
CA HIS A 75 5.79 -3.79 1.95
C HIS A 75 6.46 -2.91 0.89
N GLU A 76 7.31 -3.46 0.02
CA GLU A 76 7.90 -2.72 -1.10
C GLU A 76 6.85 -2.29 -2.13
N GLU A 77 5.90 -3.15 -2.46
CA GLU A 77 4.79 -2.80 -3.37
C GLU A 77 3.92 -1.68 -2.79
N ILE A 78 3.58 -1.76 -1.50
CA ILE A 78 2.82 -0.72 -0.80
C ILE A 78 3.60 0.59 -0.78
N LYS A 79 4.90 0.56 -0.45
CA LYS A 79 5.76 1.75 -0.50
C LYS A 79 5.82 2.37 -1.89
N LYS A 80 5.95 1.55 -2.95
CA LYS A 80 5.90 2.02 -4.34
C LYS A 80 4.56 2.67 -4.66
N LYS A 81 3.44 2.08 -4.26
CA LYS A 81 2.09 2.65 -4.45
C LYS A 81 1.94 3.99 -3.70
N ILE A 82 2.38 4.07 -2.45
CA ILE A 82 2.37 5.32 -1.67
C ILE A 82 3.23 6.38 -2.36
N SER A 83 4.45 6.05 -2.79
CA SER A 83 5.32 6.98 -3.52
C SER A 83 4.71 7.44 -4.84
N MET A 84 4.02 6.57 -5.58
CA MET A 84 3.28 6.94 -6.79
C MET A 84 2.10 7.87 -6.48
N LEU A 85 1.34 7.62 -5.42
CA LEU A 85 0.25 8.49 -4.99
C LEU A 85 0.77 9.86 -4.53
N LYS A 86 1.87 9.90 -3.77
CA LYS A 86 2.56 11.15 -3.41
C LYS A 86 3.04 11.91 -4.64
N LEU A 87 3.61 11.22 -5.63
CA LEU A 87 4.02 11.84 -6.91
C LEU A 87 2.83 12.42 -7.68
N LYS A 88 1.69 11.72 -7.73
CA LYS A 88 0.46 12.19 -8.39
C LYS A 88 -0.16 13.39 -7.67
N ARG A 89 -0.13 13.39 -6.33
CA ARG A 89 -0.54 14.53 -5.50
C ARG A 89 0.36 15.75 -5.75
N LEU A 90 1.69 15.56 -5.77
CA LEU A 90 2.65 16.62 -6.12
C LEU A 90 2.47 17.15 -7.56
N ARG A 91 1.94 16.34 -8.46
CA ARG A 91 1.61 16.74 -9.84
C ARG A 91 0.27 17.48 -9.96
N ARG A 92 -0.40 17.80 -8.86
CA ARG A 92 -1.70 18.50 -8.84
C ARG A 92 -2.80 17.75 -9.61
N GLN A 93 -2.76 16.42 -9.56
CA GLN A 93 -3.72 15.53 -10.25
C GLN A 93 -4.63 14.77 -9.29
N LEU A 94 -4.52 15.01 -7.98
CA LEU A 94 -5.29 14.31 -6.95
C LEU A 94 -5.82 15.32 -5.94
N HIS A 95 -7.10 15.66 -6.07
CA HIS A 95 -7.85 16.37 -5.06
C HIS A 95 -8.55 15.35 -4.14
N ALA A 96 -8.70 15.67 -2.85
CA ALA A 96 -9.56 14.86 -2.00
C ALA A 96 -11.01 14.99 -2.49
N ALA A 97 -11.80 13.91 -2.37
CA ALA A 97 -13.20 13.94 -2.80
C ALA A 97 -13.98 15.06 -2.09
N ASP A 98 -13.75 15.25 -0.79
CA ASP A 98 -14.37 16.28 0.03
C ASP A 98 -14.02 17.70 -0.45
N ASP A 99 -12.77 17.93 -0.87
CA ASP A 99 -12.32 19.24 -1.38
C ASP A 99 -12.99 19.58 -2.73
N VAL A 100 -13.22 18.57 -3.58
CA VAL A 100 -13.94 18.75 -4.84
C VAL A 100 -15.42 19.00 -4.58
N GLU A 101 -16.03 18.31 -3.62
CA GLU A 101 -17.44 18.47 -3.25
C GLU A 101 -17.73 19.88 -2.72
N GLU A 102 -16.91 20.39 -1.81
CA GLU A 102 -17.06 21.74 -1.26
C GLU A 102 -16.93 22.80 -2.37
N PHE A 103 -15.88 22.69 -3.19
CA PHE A 103 -15.67 23.63 -4.28
C PHE A 103 -16.82 23.62 -5.31
N LEU A 104 -17.32 22.44 -5.70
CA LEU A 104 -18.47 22.33 -6.60
C LEU A 104 -19.74 22.91 -5.96
N THR A 105 -19.90 22.72 -4.65
CA THR A 105 -21.03 23.28 -3.90
C THR A 105 -21.00 24.80 -3.94
N ASP A 106 -19.85 25.41 -3.65
CA ASP A 106 -19.69 26.87 -3.69
C ASP A 106 -19.92 27.43 -5.10
N MET A 107 -19.39 26.77 -6.12
CA MET A 107 -19.64 27.14 -7.52
C MET A 107 -21.13 27.14 -7.85
N LEU A 108 -21.86 26.10 -7.46
CA LEU A 108 -23.29 25.98 -7.73
C LEU A 108 -24.13 26.99 -6.93
N VAL A 109 -23.73 27.29 -5.70
CA VAL A 109 -24.37 28.33 -4.87
C VAL A 109 -24.21 29.69 -5.53
N ASN A 110 -22.99 30.05 -5.95
CA ASN A 110 -22.73 31.31 -6.65
C ASN A 110 -23.52 31.41 -7.96
N PHE A 111 -23.58 30.33 -8.74
CA PHE A 111 -24.37 30.29 -9.97
C PHE A 111 -25.86 30.48 -9.71
N ARG A 112 -26.41 29.84 -8.67
CA ARG A 112 -27.81 30.02 -8.26
C ARG A 112 -28.09 31.48 -7.90
N ASP A 113 -27.20 32.12 -7.14
CA ASP A 113 -27.37 33.51 -6.74
C ASP A 113 -27.27 34.45 -7.95
N ARG A 114 -26.36 34.16 -8.90
CA ARG A 114 -26.27 34.88 -10.17
C ARG A 114 -27.57 34.78 -10.97
N LEU A 115 -28.13 33.57 -11.14
CA LEU A 115 -29.41 33.38 -11.82
C LEU A 115 -30.57 34.12 -11.16
N LEU A 116 -30.63 34.15 -9.82
CA LEU A 116 -31.65 34.89 -9.09
C LEU A 116 -31.48 36.42 -9.21
N SER A 117 -30.26 36.89 -9.49
CA SER A 117 -29.97 38.31 -9.72
C SER A 117 -30.43 38.79 -11.11
N ILE A 118 -30.47 37.91 -12.12
CA ILE A 118 -30.85 38.29 -13.49
C ILE A 118 -32.27 38.88 -13.54
N PRO A 119 -33.33 38.24 -13.01
CA PRO A 119 -34.67 38.84 -13.02
C PRO A 119 -34.74 40.17 -12.27
N GLN A 120 -33.99 40.33 -11.18
CA GLN A 120 -33.98 41.57 -10.39
C GLN A 120 -33.40 42.74 -11.19
N LYS A 121 -32.36 42.48 -11.98
CA LYS A 121 -31.71 43.49 -12.86
C LYS A 121 -32.49 43.71 -14.15
N ALA A 122 -32.96 42.64 -14.78
CA ALA A 122 -33.61 42.68 -16.08
C ALA A 122 -35.04 43.23 -16.00
N ALA A 123 -35.81 42.92 -14.93
CA ALA A 123 -37.21 43.32 -14.81
C ALA A 123 -37.48 44.84 -15.06
N PRO A 124 -36.76 45.79 -14.44
CA PRO A 124 -37.01 47.21 -14.69
C PRO A 124 -36.64 47.65 -16.12
N ILE A 125 -35.64 47.03 -16.74
CA ILE A 125 -35.22 47.33 -18.12
C ILE A 125 -36.25 46.78 -19.11
N LEU A 126 -36.68 45.54 -18.89
CA LEU A 126 -37.71 44.87 -19.69
C LEU A 126 -39.07 45.55 -19.58
N ALA A 127 -39.40 46.14 -18.43
CA ALA A 127 -40.63 46.90 -18.24
C ALA A 127 -40.68 48.22 -19.04
N ALA A 128 -39.53 48.71 -19.51
CA ALA A 128 -39.40 49.95 -20.27
C ALA A 128 -39.11 49.73 -21.76
N GLU A 129 -38.95 48.48 -22.21
CA GLU A 129 -38.62 48.14 -23.60
C GLU A 129 -39.82 47.46 -24.28
N ASP A 130 -40.22 47.99 -25.44
CA ASP A 130 -41.36 47.47 -26.21
C ASP A 130 -40.93 46.58 -27.40
N ASP A 131 -39.62 46.53 -27.71
CA ASP A 131 -39.07 45.73 -28.81
C ASP A 131 -38.66 44.33 -28.33
N VAL A 132 -39.42 43.33 -28.78
CA VAL A 132 -39.21 41.90 -28.47
C VAL A 132 -37.80 41.43 -28.82
N ASN A 133 -37.21 41.92 -29.92
CA ASN A 133 -35.86 41.49 -30.31
C ASN A 133 -34.81 41.97 -29.33
N LYS A 134 -34.95 43.19 -28.81
CA LYS A 134 -34.02 43.72 -27.80
C LYS A 134 -34.19 43.01 -26.46
N ILE A 135 -35.43 42.70 -26.08
CA ILE A 135 -35.73 41.90 -24.88
C ILE A 135 -35.02 40.55 -24.97
N LEU A 136 -35.12 39.86 -26.12
CA LEU A 136 -34.48 38.56 -26.34
C LEU A 136 -32.96 38.66 -26.22
N VAL A 137 -32.34 39.63 -26.91
CA VAL A 137 -30.88 39.84 -26.88
C VAL A 137 -30.40 40.14 -25.46
N LEU A 138 -31.14 40.93 -24.68
CA LEU A 138 -30.79 41.24 -23.30
C LEU A 138 -30.85 39.99 -22.41
N LEU A 139 -31.92 39.20 -22.50
CA LEU A 139 -32.06 37.97 -21.73
C LEU A 139 -31.02 36.92 -22.11
N GLU A 140 -30.77 36.73 -23.41
CA GLU A 140 -29.72 35.84 -23.89
C GLU A 140 -28.34 36.27 -23.40
N GLY A 141 -28.05 37.59 -23.40
CA GLY A 141 -26.81 38.15 -22.87
C GLY A 141 -26.60 37.83 -21.40
N GLU A 142 -27.60 38.08 -20.55
CA GLU A 142 -27.53 37.81 -19.10
C GLU A 142 -27.36 36.31 -18.80
N VAL A 143 -28.03 35.43 -19.57
CA VAL A 143 -27.90 33.99 -19.42
C VAL A 143 -26.52 33.51 -19.87
N CYS A 144 -26.03 33.98 -21.01
CA CYS A 144 -24.69 33.65 -21.49
C CYS A 144 -23.61 34.12 -20.52
N GLU A 145 -23.72 35.33 -19.97
CA GLU A 145 -22.76 35.84 -18.98
C GLU A 145 -22.73 34.96 -17.72
N ALA A 146 -23.89 34.53 -17.21
CA ALA A 146 -23.94 33.62 -16.07
C ALA A 146 -23.36 32.22 -16.38
N LEU A 147 -23.50 31.74 -17.61
CA LEU A 147 -22.91 30.48 -18.05
C LEU A 147 -21.40 30.60 -18.29
N ASP A 148 -20.93 31.73 -18.80
CA ASP A 148 -19.51 32.02 -18.99
C ASP A 148 -18.81 32.06 -17.62
N GLU A 149 -19.40 32.75 -16.63
CA GLU A 149 -18.92 32.78 -15.23
C GLU A 149 -18.86 31.38 -14.60
N LEU A 150 -19.85 30.52 -14.90
CA LEU A 150 -19.84 29.12 -14.47
C LEU A 150 -18.74 28.29 -15.17
N SER A 151 -18.44 28.62 -16.43
CA SER A 151 -17.46 27.90 -17.26
C SER A 151 -16.00 28.21 -16.90
N GLU A 152 -15.74 29.31 -16.19
CA GLU A 152 -14.42 29.73 -15.69
C GLU A 152 -13.94 28.87 -14.51
N TYR A 153 -14.02 27.55 -14.66
CA TYR A 153 -13.46 26.57 -13.74
C TYR A 153 -11.92 26.57 -13.79
N ASP A 154 -11.27 26.92 -12.68
CA ASP A 154 -9.83 26.77 -12.50
C ASP A 154 -9.53 25.69 -11.43
N PRO A 155 -9.11 24.47 -11.84
CA PRO A 155 -8.76 23.40 -10.92
C PRO A 155 -7.62 23.78 -9.95
N LEU A 156 -6.79 24.77 -10.30
CA LEU A 156 -5.67 25.23 -9.49
C LEU A 156 -6.10 26.11 -8.32
N LYS A 157 -7.36 26.56 -8.26
CA LYS A 157 -7.90 27.32 -7.13
C LYS A 157 -8.25 26.42 -5.93
N ILE A 158 -8.51 25.13 -6.15
CA ILE A 158 -8.85 24.16 -5.10
C ILE A 158 -7.68 23.98 -4.11
N GLU A 159 -6.43 24.14 -4.57
CA GLU A 159 -5.23 23.80 -3.78
C GLU A 159 -4.71 24.93 -2.88
N LYS A 160 -4.93 26.21 -3.22
CA LYS A 160 -4.15 27.32 -2.64
C LYS A 160 -4.45 27.62 -1.18
N GLU A 161 -5.65 27.32 -0.69
CA GLU A 161 -6.08 27.78 0.65
C GLU A 161 -5.89 26.72 1.73
N LYS A 162 -5.94 25.43 1.37
CA LYS A 162 -5.84 24.31 2.33
C LYS A 162 -4.48 23.63 2.38
N GLU A 163 -3.64 23.76 1.35
CA GLU A 163 -2.27 23.22 1.39
C GLU A 163 -1.40 23.96 2.42
N TYR A 164 -1.59 25.27 2.60
CA TYR A 164 -0.93 26.04 3.67
C TYR A 164 -1.35 25.57 5.07
N ILE A 165 -2.65 25.44 5.31
CA ILE A 165 -3.19 25.01 6.62
C ILE A 165 -2.72 23.59 6.99
N ARG A 166 -2.73 22.67 6.02
CA ARG A 166 -2.35 21.27 6.26
C ARG A 166 -0.84 21.06 6.38
N LEU A 167 -0.03 22.00 5.89
CA LEU A 167 1.42 22.03 6.10
C LEU A 167 1.76 22.60 7.48
N GLU A 168 1.07 23.67 7.90
CA GLU A 168 1.22 24.25 9.25
C GLU A 168 0.86 23.23 10.35
N GLU A 169 -0.25 22.48 10.21
CA GLU A 169 -0.63 21.43 11.18
C GLU A 169 0.41 20.29 11.28
N LEU A 170 1.06 19.93 10.18
CA LEU A 170 2.10 18.88 10.17
C LEU A 170 3.43 19.37 10.75
N GLU A 171 3.75 20.66 10.60
CA GLU A 171 4.93 21.27 11.21
C GLU A 171 4.74 21.44 12.73
N GLU A 172 3.54 21.78 13.21
CA GLU A 172 3.23 21.85 14.64
C GLU A 172 3.32 20.48 15.33
N ASP A 173 2.86 19.40 14.69
CA ASP A 173 2.94 18.03 15.21
C ASP A 173 4.39 17.49 15.29
N GLU A 174 5.30 17.97 14.42
CA GLU A 174 6.73 17.62 14.45
C GLU A 174 7.52 18.40 15.52
N GLU A 175 7.06 19.59 15.93
CA GLU A 175 7.70 20.38 17.00
C GLU A 175 7.28 19.92 18.42
N GLU A 176 6.15 19.22 18.58
CA GLU A 176 5.67 18.70 19.87
C GLU A 176 6.13 17.27 20.22
N SER A 177 6.87 16.58 19.33
CA SER A 177 7.38 15.19 19.53
C SER A 177 8.88 15.10 19.87
#